data_AF-A0A7G6YU70-F1
#
_entry.id   AF-A0A7G6YU70-F1
#
_cell.length_a   1.000
_cell.length_b   1.000
_cell.length_c   1.000
_cell.angle_alpha   90.00
_cell.angle_beta   90.00
_cell.angle_gamma   90.00
#
_symmetry.space_group_name_H-M   'P 1'
#
loop_
_entity.id
_entity.type
_entity.pdbx_description
1 polymer ?
#
loop_
_entity_poly.entity_id
_entity_poly.type
_entity_poly.pdbx_seq_one_letter_code
_entity_poly.pdbx_strand_id
1 'polypeptide(L)'
;MAAYYFARFDKEALQKLGYSTWREAYADISSKLGVKSSYVKNRRDGFDPLFAWRRGWWQRPLSASEAQVHSLLADISEEALRTLVARLLDSSDTPEMRLLDNLLVNHVESRPRQSQNINQRSITGAAAESLFMELHSAGQSNFTGSLLDHRQHGQGYDFLLQNEAQPDQYIELKGTAGQSGGVSFTPKEWQLAQSAGSHYWLVVISSVHDEPSLQIINNPAASLSPRQHFYTVLQTSWQVPAAQLSGNTAR
;
A
#
# COMPACT_ATOMS: atom_id res chain seq x y z
N MET A 1 -1.60 -7.80 -16.67
CA MET A 1 -0.26 -7.53 -16.12
C MET A 1 0.71 -7.00 -17.19
N ALA A 2 0.96 -7.70 -18.31
CA ALA A 2 1.88 -7.26 -19.36
C ALA A 2 1.62 -5.84 -19.90
N ALA A 3 0.35 -5.50 -20.18
CA ALA A 3 -0.02 -4.16 -20.63
C ALA A 3 0.27 -3.05 -19.60
N TYR A 4 0.16 -3.34 -18.29
CA TYR A 4 0.50 -2.39 -17.23
C TYR A 4 2.01 -2.20 -17.11
N TYR A 5 2.78 -3.29 -17.18
CA TYR A 5 4.25 -3.26 -17.18
C TYR A 5 4.79 -2.43 -18.36
N PHE A 6 4.22 -2.59 -19.55
CA PHE A 6 4.55 -1.75 -20.71
C PHE A 6 4.15 -0.28 -20.56
N ALA A 7 3.04 0.01 -19.91
CA ALA A 7 2.64 1.41 -19.66
C ALA A 7 3.59 2.07 -18.65
N ARG A 8 3.96 1.36 -17.59
CA ARG A 8 4.78 1.87 -16.49
C ARG A 8 6.23 2.14 -16.88
N PHE A 9 6.86 1.20 -17.59
CA PHE A 9 8.29 1.25 -17.92
C PHE A 9 8.58 1.48 -19.42
N ASP A 10 7.54 1.65 -20.25
CA ASP A 10 7.64 2.01 -21.67
C ASP A 10 8.73 1.21 -22.43
N LYS A 11 9.71 1.90 -23.04
CA LYS A 11 10.77 1.27 -23.83
C LYS A 11 11.67 0.33 -23.02
N GLU A 12 11.84 0.58 -21.73
CA GLU A 12 12.64 -0.28 -20.86
C GLU A 12 11.99 -1.66 -20.74
N ALA A 13 10.67 -1.73 -20.48
CA ALA A 13 9.93 -2.98 -20.45
C ALA A 13 9.94 -3.72 -21.80
N LEU A 14 9.86 -2.97 -22.90
CA LEU A 14 9.93 -3.55 -24.25
C LEU A 14 11.26 -4.28 -24.47
N GLN A 15 12.38 -3.63 -24.16
CA GLN A 15 13.72 -4.18 -24.29
C GLN A 15 13.96 -5.35 -23.33
N LYS A 16 13.53 -5.20 -22.07
CA LYS A 16 13.74 -6.21 -21.02
C LYS A 16 12.93 -7.49 -21.21
N LEU A 17 11.85 -7.45 -22.00
CA LEU A 17 11.12 -8.64 -22.44
C LEU A 17 11.60 -9.16 -23.81
N GLY A 18 12.66 -8.59 -24.38
CA GLY A 18 13.29 -9.10 -25.60
C GLY A 18 12.60 -8.66 -26.89
N TYR A 19 11.73 -7.65 -26.86
CA TYR A 19 11.06 -7.14 -28.06
C TYR A 19 11.78 -5.94 -28.64
N SER A 20 11.83 -5.87 -29.97
CA SER A 20 12.42 -4.74 -30.69
C SER A 20 11.38 -3.67 -31.01
N THR A 21 10.12 -4.07 -31.24
CA THR A 21 9.04 -3.13 -31.58
C THR A 21 7.75 -3.40 -30.81
N TRP A 22 6.94 -2.35 -30.61
CA TRP A 22 5.60 -2.50 -30.03
C TRP A 22 4.68 -3.41 -30.85
N ARG A 23 4.83 -3.40 -32.18
CA ARG A 23 4.06 -4.27 -33.07
C ARG A 23 4.36 -5.74 -32.79
N GLU A 24 5.63 -6.07 -32.66
CA GLU A 24 6.11 -7.41 -32.31
C GLU A 24 5.61 -7.83 -30.92
N ALA A 25 5.81 -6.99 -29.90
CA ALA A 25 5.36 -7.27 -28.54
C ALA A 25 3.86 -7.54 -28.45
N TYR A 26 3.04 -6.70 -29.11
CA TYR A 26 1.58 -6.91 -29.11
C TYR A 26 1.17 -8.15 -29.89
N ALA A 27 1.85 -8.49 -30.98
CA ALA A 27 1.56 -9.70 -31.74
C ALA A 27 1.85 -10.96 -30.90
N ASP A 28 3.05 -11.06 -30.34
CA ASP A 28 3.48 -12.22 -29.54
C ASP A 28 2.59 -12.43 -28.30
N ILE A 29 2.40 -11.37 -27.51
CA ILE A 29 1.57 -11.44 -26.29
C ILE A 29 0.12 -11.76 -26.62
N SER A 30 -0.42 -11.20 -27.70
CA SER A 30 -1.79 -11.50 -28.10
C SER A 30 -1.98 -12.95 -28.53
N SER A 31 -0.98 -13.52 -29.20
CA SER A 31 -0.93 -14.94 -29.57
C SER A 31 -0.92 -15.83 -28.33
N LYS A 32 -0.01 -15.56 -27.40
CA LYS A 32 0.13 -16.29 -26.12
C LYS A 32 -1.12 -16.26 -25.26
N LEU A 33 -1.87 -15.16 -25.29
CA LEU A 33 -3.08 -14.97 -24.49
C LEU A 33 -4.38 -15.31 -25.23
N GLY A 34 -4.34 -15.70 -26.51
CA GLY A 34 -5.54 -15.99 -27.31
C GLY A 34 -6.45 -14.77 -27.52
N VAL A 35 -5.90 -13.56 -27.58
CA VAL A 35 -6.65 -12.30 -27.77
C VAL A 35 -6.20 -11.55 -29.02
N LYS A 36 -6.90 -10.47 -29.40
CA LYS A 36 -6.47 -9.61 -30.53
C LYS A 36 -5.30 -8.71 -30.11
N SER A 37 -4.34 -8.44 -31.02
CA SER A 37 -3.24 -7.50 -30.72
C SER A 37 -3.73 -6.09 -30.38
N SER A 38 -4.87 -5.67 -30.98
CA SER A 38 -5.53 -4.41 -30.61
C SER A 38 -6.01 -4.40 -29.16
N TYR A 39 -6.40 -5.55 -28.59
CA TYR A 39 -6.78 -5.63 -27.19
C TYR A 39 -5.60 -5.34 -26.25
N VAL A 40 -4.43 -5.93 -26.51
CA VAL A 40 -3.22 -5.68 -25.70
C VAL A 40 -2.80 -4.21 -25.78
N LYS A 41 -2.80 -3.64 -27.00
CA LYS A 41 -2.54 -2.22 -27.22
C LYS A 41 -3.53 -1.34 -26.46
N ASN A 42 -4.83 -1.60 -26.58
CA ASN A 42 -5.88 -0.82 -25.93
C ASN A 42 -5.79 -0.91 -24.39
N ARG A 43 -5.44 -2.08 -23.85
CA ARG A 43 -5.22 -2.25 -22.41
C ARG A 43 -4.04 -1.41 -21.94
N ARG A 44 -2.96 -1.33 -22.71
CA ARG A 44 -1.84 -0.44 -22.41
C ARG A 44 -2.24 1.03 -22.50
N ASP A 45 -2.93 1.44 -23.57
CA ASP A 45 -3.41 2.81 -23.75
C ASP A 45 -4.33 3.26 -22.59
N GLY A 46 -5.03 2.34 -21.92
CA GLY A 46 -5.80 2.60 -20.70
C GLY A 46 -4.97 2.90 -19.45
N PHE A 47 -3.74 2.41 -19.38
CA PHE A 47 -2.80 2.67 -18.28
C PHE A 47 -1.81 3.80 -18.56
N ASP A 48 -1.51 4.05 -19.84
CA ASP A 48 -0.59 5.10 -20.29
C ASP A 48 -0.83 6.47 -19.57
N PRO A 49 -2.07 6.95 -19.32
CA PRO A 49 -2.30 8.22 -18.59
C PRO A 49 -1.75 8.27 -17.17
N LEU A 50 -1.44 7.13 -16.54
CA LEU A 50 -0.79 7.08 -15.22
C LEU A 50 0.70 7.45 -15.29
N PHE A 51 1.28 7.48 -16.49
CA PHE A 51 2.72 7.60 -16.70
C PHE A 51 3.02 8.69 -17.74
N ALA A 52 4.13 9.42 -17.58
CA ALA A 52 4.40 10.63 -18.36
C ALA A 52 4.80 10.36 -19.84
N TRP A 53 5.06 9.11 -20.22
CA TRP A 53 5.67 8.76 -21.50
C TRP A 53 4.73 8.86 -22.71
N ARG A 54 3.44 8.56 -22.49
CA ARG A 54 2.43 8.46 -23.56
C ARG A 54 1.09 8.97 -23.10
N ARG A 55 0.36 9.66 -23.98
CA ARG A 55 -0.96 10.21 -23.66
C ARG A 55 -2.02 9.14 -23.43
N GLY A 56 -1.98 8.02 -24.16
CA GLY A 56 -3.00 6.97 -24.07
C GLY A 56 -4.43 7.52 -24.16
N TRP A 57 -5.34 6.91 -23.42
CA TRP A 57 -6.74 7.31 -23.29
C TRP A 57 -6.95 8.37 -22.18
N TRP A 58 -6.20 9.47 -22.24
CA TRP A 58 -6.26 10.58 -21.26
C TRP A 58 -7.63 11.26 -21.14
N GLN A 59 -8.50 11.12 -22.14
CA GLN A 59 -9.83 11.75 -22.17
C GLN A 59 -10.87 11.02 -21.32
N ARG A 60 -10.55 9.83 -20.78
CA ARG A 60 -11.45 9.08 -19.90
C ARG A 60 -10.82 8.88 -18.52
N PRO A 61 -11.64 8.83 -17.46
CA PRO A 61 -11.16 8.36 -16.18
C PRO A 61 -10.68 6.89 -16.28
N LEU A 62 -9.72 6.54 -15.42
CA LEU A 62 -9.34 5.14 -15.25
C LEU A 62 -10.56 4.30 -14.87
N SER A 63 -10.70 3.14 -15.51
CA SER A 63 -11.73 2.18 -15.10
C SER A 63 -11.38 1.60 -13.72
N ALA A 64 -12.38 1.07 -13.01
CA ALA A 64 -12.17 0.44 -11.70
C ALA A 64 -11.13 -0.70 -11.79
N SER A 65 -11.20 -1.52 -12.84
CA SER A 65 -10.22 -2.60 -13.09
C SER A 65 -8.80 -2.06 -13.28
N GLU A 66 -8.64 -0.93 -14.00
CA GLU A 66 -7.32 -0.34 -14.22
C GLU A 66 -6.75 0.28 -12.93
N ALA A 67 -7.57 0.99 -12.17
CA ALA A 67 -7.16 1.58 -10.90
C ALA A 67 -6.70 0.51 -9.89
N GLN A 68 -7.37 -0.63 -9.87
CA GLN A 68 -7.03 -1.76 -9.00
C GLN A 68 -5.74 -2.46 -9.45
N VAL A 69 -5.59 -2.73 -10.74
CA VAL A 69 -4.33 -3.29 -11.28
C VAL A 69 -3.16 -2.35 -10.94
N HIS A 70 -3.37 -1.04 -11.06
CA HIS A 70 -2.35 -0.08 -10.63
C HIS A 70 -2.08 -0.18 -9.13
N SER A 71 -3.11 -0.21 -8.28
CA SER A 71 -2.95 -0.31 -6.83
C SER A 71 -2.15 -1.54 -6.39
N LEU A 72 -2.36 -2.68 -7.04
CA LEU A 72 -1.69 -3.94 -6.69
C LEU A 72 -0.23 -3.99 -7.17
N LEU A 73 0.10 -3.27 -8.24
CA LEU A 73 1.37 -3.41 -8.94
C LEU A 73 2.26 -2.16 -8.84
N ALA A 74 1.76 -1.04 -8.30
CA ALA A 74 2.47 0.24 -8.23
C ALA A 74 3.78 0.14 -7.44
N ASP A 75 3.78 -0.62 -6.34
CA ASP A 75 4.93 -0.69 -5.43
C ASP A 75 5.84 -1.89 -5.74
N ILE A 76 5.47 -2.72 -6.71
CA ILE A 76 6.32 -3.83 -7.16
C ILE A 76 7.51 -3.25 -7.93
N SER A 77 8.72 -3.70 -7.61
CA SER A 77 9.93 -3.29 -8.33
C SER A 77 9.86 -3.71 -9.80
N GLU A 78 10.58 -2.99 -10.66
CA GLU A 78 10.65 -3.31 -12.08
C GLU A 78 11.04 -4.77 -12.32
N GLU A 79 12.07 -5.25 -11.63
CA GLU A 79 12.60 -6.60 -11.80
C GLU A 79 11.63 -7.69 -11.35
N ALA A 80 10.94 -7.48 -10.22
CA ALA A 80 9.92 -8.40 -9.75
C ALA A 80 8.73 -8.44 -10.72
N LEU A 81 8.27 -7.28 -11.19
CA LEU A 81 7.15 -7.22 -12.14
C LEU A 81 7.53 -7.82 -13.51
N ARG A 82 8.75 -7.60 -13.99
CA ARG A 82 9.30 -8.25 -15.18
C ARG A 82 9.27 -9.77 -15.06
N THR A 83 9.75 -10.30 -13.94
CA THR A 83 9.78 -11.75 -13.67
C THR A 83 8.37 -12.34 -13.71
N LEU A 84 7.40 -11.67 -13.06
CA LEU A 84 6.00 -12.10 -13.07
C LEU A 84 5.41 -12.07 -14.48
N VAL A 85 5.67 -11.00 -15.26
CA VAL A 85 5.17 -10.88 -16.64
C VAL A 85 5.81 -11.94 -17.55
N ALA A 86 7.12 -12.16 -17.45
CA ALA A 86 7.81 -13.18 -18.23
C ALA A 86 7.23 -14.58 -17.95
N ARG A 87 7.03 -14.93 -16.68
CA ARG A 87 6.40 -16.22 -16.29
C ARG A 87 4.98 -16.38 -16.81
N LEU A 88 4.17 -15.31 -16.78
CA LEU A 88 2.82 -15.33 -17.35
C LEU A 88 2.84 -15.65 -18.85
N LEU A 89 3.82 -15.09 -19.56
CA LEU A 89 3.94 -15.25 -21.00
C LEU A 89 4.57 -16.57 -21.42
N ASP A 90 5.27 -17.26 -20.52
CA ASP A 90 5.94 -18.54 -20.78
C ASP A 90 5.02 -19.76 -20.60
N SER A 91 3.74 -19.55 -20.25
CA SER A 91 2.73 -20.62 -20.17
C SER A 91 3.06 -21.76 -19.20
N SER A 92 4.00 -21.57 -18.26
CA SER A 92 4.22 -22.52 -17.18
C SER A 92 3.11 -22.34 -16.16
N ASP A 93 2.16 -23.27 -16.15
CA ASP A 93 1.00 -23.30 -15.27
C ASP A 93 1.46 -23.67 -13.84
N THR A 94 2.08 -22.72 -13.15
CA THR A 94 2.56 -22.95 -11.78
C THR A 94 1.47 -22.64 -10.75
N PRO A 95 1.42 -23.34 -9.60
CA PRO A 95 0.46 -23.06 -8.53
C PRO A 95 0.45 -21.59 -8.07
N GLU A 96 1.60 -20.93 -8.10
CA GLU A 96 1.75 -19.51 -7.76
C GLU A 96 1.12 -18.60 -8.82
N MET A 97 1.20 -18.99 -10.10
CA MET A 97 0.58 -18.26 -11.22
C MET A 97 -0.95 -18.29 -11.09
N ARG A 98 -1.51 -19.46 -10.77
CA ARG A 98 -2.95 -19.65 -10.50
C ARG A 98 -3.40 -18.85 -9.27
N LEU A 99 -2.57 -18.75 -8.25
CA LEU A 99 -2.87 -17.94 -7.06
C LEU A 99 -2.90 -16.45 -7.40
N LEU A 100 -1.92 -15.94 -8.16
CA LEU A 100 -1.92 -14.55 -8.64
C LEU A 100 -3.14 -14.27 -9.52
N ASP A 101 -3.47 -15.17 -10.45
CA ASP A 101 -4.64 -15.01 -11.32
C ASP A 101 -5.93 -15.02 -10.51
N ASN A 102 -6.08 -15.92 -9.54
CA ASN A 102 -7.24 -15.93 -8.64
C ASN A 102 -7.33 -14.66 -7.79
N LEU A 103 -6.20 -14.11 -7.31
CA LEU A 103 -6.17 -12.85 -6.57
C LEU A 103 -6.55 -11.65 -7.47
N LEU A 104 -6.09 -11.66 -8.72
CA LEU A 104 -6.42 -10.62 -9.70
C LEU A 104 -7.87 -10.72 -10.17
N VAL A 105 -8.42 -11.92 -10.33
CA VAL A 105 -9.80 -12.17 -10.79
C VAL A 105 -10.81 -11.94 -9.67
N ASN A 106 -10.61 -12.49 -8.47
CA ASN A 106 -11.54 -12.34 -7.33
C ASN A 106 -11.62 -10.89 -6.81
N HIS A 107 -10.55 -10.10 -6.95
CA HIS A 107 -10.61 -8.68 -6.60
C HIS A 107 -11.29 -7.81 -7.69
N VAL A 108 -11.41 -8.26 -8.95
CA VAL A 108 -12.12 -7.50 -9.99
C VAL A 108 -13.64 -7.52 -9.79
N GLU A 109 -14.18 -8.55 -9.14
CA GLU A 109 -15.59 -8.59 -8.72
C GLU A 109 -15.87 -7.77 -7.46
N SER A 110 -14.85 -7.47 -6.67
CA SER A 110 -14.97 -6.67 -5.45
C SER A 110 -14.35 -5.28 -5.64
N ARG A 111 -15.13 -4.32 -6.16
CA ARG A 111 -14.77 -2.88 -6.23
C ARG A 111 -13.98 -2.42 -5.00
N PRO A 112 -12.82 -1.74 -5.15
CA PRO A 112 -12.50 -0.69 -4.17
C PRO A 112 -11.79 0.55 -4.75
N ARG A 113 -12.11 1.68 -4.11
CA ARG A 113 -11.54 3.02 -4.25
C ARG A 113 -10.28 3.14 -3.38
N GLN A 114 -9.05 2.84 -3.82
CA GLN A 114 -7.91 2.85 -2.88
C GLN A 114 -6.54 3.37 -3.35
N SER A 115 -6.26 3.55 -4.65
CA SER A 115 -4.87 3.83 -5.09
C SER A 115 -4.33 5.24 -4.77
N GLN A 116 -5.18 6.28 -4.66
CA GLN A 116 -4.70 7.63 -4.32
C GLN A 116 -4.46 7.87 -2.82
N ASN A 117 -4.89 6.95 -1.95
CA ASN A 117 -4.89 7.17 -0.51
C ASN A 117 -3.59 6.74 0.20
N ILE A 118 -2.70 5.96 -0.41
CA ILE A 118 -1.54 5.37 0.31
C ILE A 118 -0.48 6.44 0.63
N ASN A 119 -0.03 7.22 -0.36
CA ASN A 119 0.93 8.30 -0.11
C ASN A 119 0.34 9.41 0.78
N GLN A 120 -0.94 9.73 0.62
CA GLN A 120 -1.61 10.69 1.51
C GLN A 120 -1.66 10.18 2.96
N ARG A 121 -1.96 8.90 3.18
CA ARG A 121 -2.00 8.31 4.53
C ARG A 121 -0.67 8.38 5.26
N SER A 122 0.44 8.09 4.58
CA SER A 122 1.78 8.17 5.19
C SER A 122 2.16 9.62 5.55
N ILE A 123 1.79 10.59 4.72
CA ILE A 123 2.03 12.02 4.97
C ILE A 123 1.15 12.52 6.13
N THR A 124 -0.15 12.16 6.13
CA THR A 124 -1.08 12.59 7.18
C THR A 124 -0.78 11.93 8.52
N GLY A 125 -0.25 10.70 8.54
CA GLY A 125 0.17 10.01 9.76
C GLY A 125 1.30 10.77 10.47
N ALA A 126 2.42 11.02 9.78
CA ALA A 126 3.55 11.75 10.35
C ALA A 126 3.17 13.17 10.81
N ALA A 127 2.33 13.87 10.04
CA ALA A 127 1.86 15.20 10.40
C ALA A 127 0.96 15.17 11.66
N ALA A 128 0.10 14.15 11.80
CA ALA A 128 -0.72 13.96 12.99
C ALA A 128 0.14 13.67 14.23
N GLU A 129 1.17 12.83 14.10
CA GLU A 129 2.11 12.56 15.17
C GLU A 129 2.84 13.81 15.65
N SER A 130 3.36 14.63 14.73
CA SER A 130 4.00 15.90 15.06
C SER A 130 3.07 16.86 15.79
N LEU A 131 1.84 17.03 15.30
CA LEU A 131 0.86 17.93 15.92
C LEU A 131 0.45 17.44 17.31
N PHE A 132 0.26 16.13 17.50
CA PHE A 132 -0.09 15.58 18.80
C PHE A 132 1.01 15.83 19.84
N MET A 133 2.28 15.66 19.46
CA MET A 133 3.41 15.97 20.34
C MET A 133 3.46 17.45 20.71
N GLU A 134 3.20 18.35 19.76
CA GLU A 134 3.11 19.79 20.02
C GLU A 134 1.99 20.12 21.00
N LEU A 135 0.77 19.62 20.75
CA LEU A 135 -0.38 19.78 21.64
C LEU A 135 -0.10 19.20 23.03
N HIS A 136 0.57 18.06 23.14
CA HIS A 136 0.93 17.47 24.42
C HIS A 136 1.93 18.33 25.18
N SER A 137 2.98 18.80 24.51
CA SER A 137 3.99 19.69 25.11
C SER A 137 3.40 21.02 25.58
N ALA A 138 2.36 21.50 24.88
CA ALA A 138 1.60 22.70 25.25
C ALA A 138 0.51 22.46 26.32
N GLY A 139 0.32 21.22 26.79
CA GLY A 139 -0.70 20.85 27.77
C GLY A 139 -2.13 20.81 27.22
N GLN A 140 -2.30 20.74 25.89
CA GLN A 140 -3.58 20.80 25.17
C GLN A 140 -4.05 19.45 24.60
N SER A 141 -3.30 18.37 24.83
CA SER A 141 -3.63 17.03 24.29
C SER A 141 -4.78 16.29 25.01
N ASN A 142 -5.28 16.82 26.13
CA ASN A 142 -6.17 16.12 27.09
C ASN A 142 -5.57 14.89 27.78
N PHE A 143 -4.28 14.61 27.60
CA PHE A 143 -3.55 13.57 28.32
C PHE A 143 -2.59 14.20 29.34
N THR A 144 -2.41 13.53 30.48
CA THR A 144 -1.49 13.96 31.54
C THR A 144 -0.59 12.80 31.94
N GLY A 145 0.73 13.02 31.84
CA GLY A 145 1.74 12.01 32.11
C GLY A 145 2.98 12.21 31.24
N SER A 146 3.92 11.28 31.34
CA SER A 146 5.08 11.21 30.45
C SER A 146 4.72 10.42 29.19
N LEU A 147 4.94 11.02 28.03
CA LEU A 147 4.69 10.41 26.73
C LEU A 147 5.98 9.77 26.19
N LEU A 148 6.07 8.45 26.16
CA LEU A 148 7.20 7.72 25.59
C LEU A 148 6.93 7.35 24.13
N ASP A 149 7.89 7.63 23.25
CA ASP A 149 7.77 7.39 21.80
C ASP A 149 8.07 5.93 21.44
N HIS A 150 7.06 5.24 20.89
CA HIS A 150 7.12 3.85 20.47
C HIS A 150 6.85 3.62 18.97
N ARG A 151 6.68 4.69 18.18
CA ARG A 151 6.26 4.66 16.77
C ARG A 151 7.08 3.71 15.88
N GLN A 152 8.38 3.60 16.15
CA GLN A 152 9.31 2.78 15.36
C GLN A 152 9.38 1.30 15.78
N HIS A 153 8.68 0.90 16.85
CA HIS A 153 8.83 -0.45 17.41
C HIS A 153 7.79 -1.45 16.87
N GLY A 154 6.72 -0.98 16.21
CA GLY A 154 5.70 -1.86 15.62
C GLY A 154 4.99 -2.76 16.64
N GLN A 155 4.77 -2.24 17.86
CA GLN A 155 4.15 -2.94 19.00
C GLN A 155 2.62 -2.84 19.00
N GLY A 156 2.05 -2.09 18.05
CA GLY A 156 0.60 -1.89 17.92
C GLY A 156 0.07 -0.62 18.60
N TYR A 157 0.96 0.32 18.91
CA TYR A 157 0.65 1.66 19.41
C TYR A 157 1.82 2.62 19.08
N ASP A 158 1.56 3.92 19.06
CA ASP A 158 2.56 4.96 18.76
C ASP A 158 3.24 5.51 20.01
N PHE A 159 2.47 5.73 21.09
CA PHE A 159 2.98 6.30 22.33
C PHE A 159 2.49 5.54 23.56
N LEU A 160 3.37 5.40 24.55
CA LEU A 160 3.02 4.93 25.88
C LEU A 160 2.90 6.14 26.81
N LEU A 161 1.73 6.35 27.39
CA LEU A 161 1.52 7.37 28.41
C LEU A 161 1.69 6.74 29.78
N GLN A 162 2.69 7.19 30.53
CA GLN A 162 2.95 6.77 31.90
C GLN A 162 2.55 7.85 32.88
N ASN A 163 1.85 7.43 33.93
CA ASN A 163 1.42 8.30 35.01
C ASN A 163 1.56 7.53 36.32
N GLU A 164 2.21 8.08 37.34
CA GLU A 164 2.40 7.38 38.62
C GLU A 164 1.07 7.00 39.30
N ALA A 165 -0.02 7.72 38.99
CA ALA A 165 -1.34 7.50 39.58
C ALA A 165 -2.27 6.62 38.73
N GLN A 166 -1.90 6.26 37.49
CA GLN A 166 -2.77 5.50 36.58
C GLN A 166 -1.99 4.39 35.86
N PRO A 167 -2.63 3.27 35.51
CA PRO A 167 -1.98 2.26 34.69
C PRO A 167 -1.54 2.86 33.34
N ASP A 168 -0.49 2.26 32.77
CA ASP A 168 0.03 2.60 31.45
C ASP A 168 -1.09 2.63 30.40
N GLN A 169 -1.07 3.66 29.55
CA GLN A 169 -2.06 3.85 28.49
C GLN A 169 -1.39 3.83 27.13
N TYR A 170 -1.98 3.09 26.20
CA TYR A 170 -1.50 2.92 24.84
C TYR A 170 -2.22 3.91 23.93
N ILE A 171 -1.47 4.77 23.25
CA ILE A 171 -2.02 5.80 22.36
C ILE A 171 -1.61 5.46 20.93
N GLU A 172 -2.61 5.33 20.06
CA GLU A 172 -2.47 5.15 18.62
C GLU A 172 -2.97 6.41 17.90
N LEU A 173 -2.15 6.97 17.03
CA LEU A 173 -2.46 8.19 16.28
C LEU A 173 -2.84 7.85 14.84
N LYS A 174 -3.93 8.46 14.35
CA LYS A 174 -4.31 8.36 12.94
C LYS A 174 -4.57 9.75 12.37
N GLY A 175 -3.85 10.08 11.30
CA GLY A 175 -4.11 11.29 10.51
C GLY A 175 -5.09 11.04 9.38
N THR A 176 -5.98 11.98 9.12
CA THR A 176 -6.85 11.97 7.93
C THR A 176 -6.72 13.27 7.15
N ALA A 177 -6.74 13.17 5.81
CA ALA A 177 -6.56 14.31 4.92
C ALA A 177 -7.74 15.30 4.94
N GLY A 178 -8.91 14.90 5.43
CA GLY A 178 -10.10 15.76 5.51
C GLY A 178 -11.06 15.30 6.59
N GLN A 179 -12.08 16.11 6.90
CA GLN A 179 -12.99 15.93 8.04
C GLN A 179 -13.83 14.63 8.07
N SER A 180 -13.83 13.83 6.98
CA SER A 180 -14.68 12.63 6.85
C SER A 180 -13.93 11.40 6.31
N GLY A 181 -12.67 11.23 6.74
CA GLY A 181 -11.86 10.06 6.44
C GLY A 181 -12.06 8.91 7.44
N GLY A 182 -12.20 7.68 6.96
CA GLY A 182 -12.11 6.49 7.81
C GLY A 182 -10.67 6.16 8.17
N VAL A 183 -10.46 5.56 9.34
CA VAL A 183 -9.14 5.08 9.81
C VAL A 183 -8.99 3.57 9.55
N SER A 184 -7.76 3.08 9.53
CA SER A 184 -7.45 1.65 9.36
C SER A 184 -6.48 1.22 10.44
N PHE A 185 -6.70 0.01 10.96
CA PHE A 185 -5.83 -0.62 11.95
C PHE A 185 -5.00 -1.72 11.29
N THR A 186 -3.75 -1.88 11.74
CA THR A 186 -3.02 -3.12 11.50
C THR A 186 -3.57 -4.24 12.40
N PRO A 187 -3.33 -5.52 12.08
CA PRO A 187 -3.76 -6.62 12.95
C PRO A 187 -3.25 -6.49 14.39
N LYS A 188 -2.00 -6.03 14.58
CA LYS A 188 -1.40 -5.84 15.89
C LYS A 188 -2.09 -4.72 16.68
N GLU A 189 -2.34 -3.57 16.06
CA GLU A 189 -3.05 -2.46 16.71
C GLU A 189 -4.46 -2.88 17.14
N TRP A 190 -5.21 -3.56 16.25
CA TRP A 190 -6.57 -4.00 16.58
C TRP A 190 -6.59 -5.08 17.67
N GLN A 191 -5.62 -5.99 17.68
CA GLN A 191 -5.49 -7.00 18.74
C GLN A 191 -5.14 -6.36 20.08
N LEU A 192 -4.19 -5.41 20.10
CA LEU A 192 -3.81 -4.71 21.32
C LEU A 192 -4.98 -3.88 21.87
N ALA A 193 -5.72 -3.19 21.01
CA ALA A 193 -6.92 -2.45 21.39
C ALA A 193 -7.98 -3.34 22.06
N GLN A 194 -8.18 -4.56 21.55
CA GLN A 194 -9.08 -5.54 22.16
C GLN A 194 -8.60 -6.01 23.53
N SER A 195 -7.30 -6.33 23.67
CA SER A 195 -6.76 -6.84 24.93
C SER A 195 -6.59 -5.78 26.01
N ALA A 196 -6.26 -4.54 25.63
CA ALA A 196 -6.00 -3.43 26.56
C ALA A 196 -7.28 -2.66 26.93
N GLY A 197 -8.36 -2.79 26.17
CA GLY A 197 -9.67 -2.24 26.51
C GLY A 197 -9.63 -0.74 26.80
N SER A 198 -10.03 -0.34 28.01
CA SER A 198 -10.05 1.07 28.44
C SER A 198 -8.68 1.72 28.59
N HIS A 199 -7.59 0.97 28.51
CA HIS A 199 -6.23 1.52 28.50
C HIS A 199 -5.72 1.84 27.09
N TYR A 200 -6.51 1.52 26.04
CA TYR A 200 -6.16 1.84 24.66
C TYR A 200 -6.96 3.05 24.16
N TRP A 201 -6.25 4.01 23.61
CA TRP A 201 -6.80 5.24 23.06
C TRP A 201 -6.46 5.37 21.59
N LEU A 202 -7.49 5.62 20.78
CA LEU A 202 -7.33 6.08 19.41
C LEU A 202 -7.46 7.61 19.41
N VAL A 203 -6.46 8.29 18.88
CA VAL A 203 -6.50 9.73 18.63
C VAL A 203 -6.50 9.95 17.13
N VAL A 204 -7.55 10.59 16.63
CA VAL A 204 -7.71 10.92 15.21
C VAL A 204 -7.53 12.42 15.04
N ILE A 205 -6.58 12.82 14.21
CA ILE A 205 -6.37 14.21 13.82
C ILE A 205 -6.82 14.34 12.37
N SER A 206 -7.91 15.06 12.15
CA SER A 206 -8.48 15.27 10.81
C SER A 206 -8.09 16.63 10.25
N SER A 207 -8.02 16.75 8.92
CA SER A 207 -7.66 18.01 8.24
C SER A 207 -6.31 18.57 8.72
N VAL A 208 -5.30 17.71 8.84
CA VAL A 208 -3.98 18.04 9.41
C VAL A 208 -3.26 19.20 8.69
N HIS A 209 -3.68 19.56 7.47
CA HIS A 209 -3.09 20.64 6.67
C HIS A 209 -3.98 21.88 6.53
N ASP A 210 -5.18 21.88 7.09
CA ASP A 210 -6.14 22.99 7.05
C ASP A 210 -6.47 23.43 8.50
N GLU A 211 -7.70 23.19 8.96
CA GLU A 211 -8.12 23.37 10.35
C GLU A 211 -8.15 22.01 11.07
N PRO A 212 -7.08 21.64 11.80
CA PRO A 212 -6.98 20.34 12.41
C PRO A 212 -8.02 20.16 13.51
N SER A 213 -8.74 19.04 13.49
CA SER A 213 -9.67 18.65 14.55
C SER A 213 -9.18 17.39 15.26
N LEU A 214 -9.16 17.42 16.60
CA LEU A 214 -8.73 16.33 17.46
C LEU A 214 -9.94 15.55 17.97
N GLN A 215 -10.00 14.26 17.65
CA GLN A 215 -10.99 13.33 18.19
C GLN A 215 -10.28 12.25 19.01
N ILE A 216 -10.73 12.05 20.25
CA ILE A 216 -10.18 11.04 21.16
C ILE A 216 -11.25 9.98 21.42
N ILE A 217 -10.90 8.71 21.22
CA ILE A 217 -11.80 7.57 21.41
C ILE A 217 -11.15 6.59 22.38
N ASN A 218 -11.76 6.41 23.56
CA ASN A 218 -11.37 5.37 24.51
C ASN A 218 -11.94 4.02 24.07
N ASN A 219 -11.18 2.95 24.28
CA ASN A 219 -11.59 1.58 23.98
C ASN A 219 -12.24 1.47 22.59
N PRO A 220 -11.48 1.75 21.51
CA PRO A 220 -12.02 1.71 20.15
C PRO A 220 -12.54 0.32 19.78
N ALA A 221 -12.04 -0.75 20.42
CA ALA A 221 -12.53 -2.12 20.22
C ALA A 221 -13.99 -2.31 20.67
N ALA A 222 -14.43 -1.61 21.72
CA ALA A 222 -15.82 -1.63 22.18
C ALA A 222 -16.70 -0.61 21.45
N SER A 223 -16.11 0.48 20.95
CA SER A 223 -16.83 1.64 20.41
C SER A 223 -16.97 1.66 18.88
N LEU A 224 -16.10 0.94 18.15
CA LEU A 224 -16.06 0.92 16.70
C LEU A 224 -16.44 -0.47 16.15
N SER A 225 -17.04 -0.48 14.95
CA SER A 225 -17.37 -1.71 14.22
C SER A 225 -16.56 -1.78 12.91
N PRO A 226 -15.29 -2.22 12.95
CA PRO A 226 -14.48 -2.28 11.74
C PRO A 226 -14.95 -3.38 10.80
N ARG A 227 -14.72 -3.18 9.50
CA ARG A 227 -14.86 -4.24 8.50
C ARG A 227 -13.49 -4.88 8.26
N GLN A 228 -13.39 -6.17 8.54
CA GLN A 228 -12.16 -6.91 8.30
C GLN A 228 -12.01 -7.18 6.80
N HIS A 229 -10.86 -6.81 6.26
CA HIS A 229 -10.49 -7.05 4.87
C HIS A 229 -9.22 -7.90 4.83
N PHE A 230 -9.23 -8.97 4.04
CA PHE A 230 -8.06 -9.80 3.79
C PHE A 230 -7.47 -9.41 2.44
N TYR A 231 -6.14 -9.26 2.38
CA TYR A 231 -5.39 -9.03 1.16
C TYR A 231 -4.10 -9.84 1.19
N THR A 232 -3.68 -10.34 0.03
CA THR A 232 -2.38 -11.00 -0.14
C THR A 232 -1.35 -9.94 -0.54
N VAL A 233 -0.26 -9.85 0.22
CA VAL A 233 0.88 -8.98 -0.12
C VAL A 233 1.89 -9.80 -0.92
N LEU A 234 2.20 -9.36 -2.16
CA LEU A 234 3.34 -9.90 -2.90
C LEU A 234 4.62 -9.25 -2.39
N GLN A 235 5.37 -9.96 -1.56
CA GLN A 235 6.64 -9.49 -1.03
C GLN A 235 7.82 -10.14 -1.77
N THR A 236 8.81 -9.33 -2.14
CA THR A 236 10.09 -9.82 -2.69
C THR A 236 11.14 -9.76 -1.58
N SER A 237 11.93 -10.83 -1.41
CA SER A 237 13.07 -10.86 -0.49
C SER A 237 14.30 -11.38 -1.22
N TRP A 238 15.45 -10.76 -0.95
CA TRP A 238 16.75 -11.22 -1.43
C TRP A 238 17.52 -11.80 -0.25
N GLN A 239 18.06 -13.00 -0.42
CA GLN A 239 18.93 -13.64 0.57
C GLN A 239 20.32 -13.80 -0.03
N VAL A 240 21.34 -13.34 0.70
CA VAL A 240 22.74 -13.55 0.34
C VAL A 240 23.26 -14.74 1.14
N PRO A 241 23.69 -15.85 0.50
CA PRO A 241 24.23 -17.00 1.21
C PRO A 241 25.52 -16.65 1.95
N ALA A 242 25.70 -17.21 3.16
CA ALA A 242 26.87 -16.94 4.00
C ALA A 242 28.22 -17.18 3.29
N ALA A 243 28.29 -18.15 2.38
CA ALA A 243 29.49 -18.44 1.58
C ALA A 243 29.95 -17.24 0.71
N GLN A 244 29.04 -16.37 0.30
CA GLN A 244 29.36 -15.15 -0.46
C GLN A 244 29.88 -14.01 0.43
N LEU A 245 29.72 -14.11 1.76
CA LEU A 245 30.20 -13.13 2.72
C LEU A 245 31.66 -13.38 3.11
N SER A 246 32.11 -14.65 3.08
CA SER A 246 33.47 -15.06 3.45
C SER A 246 34.55 -14.79 2.39
N GLY A 247 34.16 -14.37 1.17
CA GLY A 247 35.10 -14.09 0.07
C GLY A 247 35.68 -12.67 0.05
N ASN A 248 35.19 -11.76 0.90
CA ASN A 248 35.52 -10.34 0.89
C ASN A 248 36.21 -9.89 2.19
N THR A 249 37.24 -10.61 2.63
CA THR A 249 38.25 -9.98 3.51
C THR A 249 39.18 -9.16 2.64
N ALA A 250 38.99 -7.84 2.65
CA ALA A 250 39.85 -6.87 1.99
C ALA A 250 41.32 -7.08 2.44
N ARG A 251 42.24 -7.15 1.47
CA ARG A 251 43.67 -6.93 1.68
C ARG A 251 43.98 -5.45 1.48
#